data_AF-A0A9Q5B2G2-F1
#
_entry.id   AF-A0A9Q5B2G2-F1
#
_cell.length_a   1.000
_cell.length_b   1.000
_cell.length_c   1.000
_cell.angle_alpha   90.00
_cell.angle_beta   90.00
_cell.angle_gamma   90.00
#
_symmetry.space_group_name_H-M   'P 1'
#
loop_
_entity.id
_entity.type
_entity.pdbx_description
1 polymer ?
#
loop_
_entity_poly.entity_id
_entity_poly.type
_entity_poly.pdbx_seq_one_letter_code
_entity_poly.pdbx_strand_id
1 'polypeptide(L)' 'MKERTHDEAMAEQFRADPGYAAELLTEVRRNGESAELAIILRQMAQAFGRDEWWSLVDAERKLLIT' A
#
# COMPACT_ATOMS: atom_id res chain seq x y z
N MET A 1 0.78 21.63 12.01
CA MET A 1 0.24 20.26 12.13
C MET A 1 0.74 19.47 10.93
N LYS A 2 1.22 18.24 11.09
CA LYS A 2 1.57 17.42 9.91
C LYS A 2 0.24 16.96 9.30
N GLU A 3 -0.26 17.71 8.32
CA GLU A 3 -1.38 17.27 7.50
C GLU A 3 -0.96 15.95 6.85
N ARG A 4 -1.75 14.90 7.07
CA ARG A 4 -1.53 13.63 6.41
C ARG A 4 -1.62 13.86 4.91
N THR A 5 -0.69 13.28 4.16
CA THR A 5 -0.79 13.32 2.71
C THR A 5 -2.05 12.57 2.28
N HIS A 6 -2.70 12.99 1.19
CA HIS A 6 -3.89 12.32 0.68
C HIS A 6 -3.64 10.81 0.46
N ASP A 7 -2.42 10.45 0.07
CA ASP A 7 -2.04 9.05 -0.12
C ASP A 7 -2.02 8.24 1.18
N GLU A 8 -1.57 8.84 2.30
CA GLU A 8 -1.63 8.21 3.63
C GLU A 8 -3.08 8.05 4.11
N ALA A 9 -3.96 8.99 3.79
CA ALA A 9 -5.39 8.88 4.07
C ALA A 9 -6.02 7.69 3.31
N MET A 10 -5.76 7.60 2.02
CA MET A 10 -6.29 6.51 1.19
C MET A 10 -5.67 5.16 1.53
N ALA A 11 -4.38 5.11 1.84
CA ALA A 11 -3.73 3.87 2.23
C ALA A 11 -4.32 3.28 3.52
N GLU A 12 -4.69 4.12 4.49
CA GLU A 12 -5.41 3.64 5.69
C GLU A 12 -6.83 3.16 5.36
N GLN A 13 -7.55 3.87 4.50
CA GLN A 13 -8.88 3.43 4.05
C GLN A 13 -8.81 2.08 3.32
N PHE A 14 -7.82 1.87 2.47
CA PHE A 14 -7.63 0.60 1.77
C PHE A 14 -7.27 -0.55 2.72
N ARG A 15 -6.49 -0.29 3.78
CA ARG A 15 -6.25 -1.31 4.82
C ARG A 15 -7.52 -1.62 5.63
N ALA A 16 -8.34 -0.60 5.90
CA ALA A 16 -9.59 -0.76 6.64
C ALA A 16 -10.66 -1.51 5.84
N ASP A 17 -10.71 -1.32 4.53
CA ASP A 17 -11.61 -2.01 3.62
C ASP A 17 -10.88 -2.46 2.33
N PRO A 18 -10.29 -3.66 2.33
CA PRO A 18 -9.65 -4.23 1.15
C PRO A 18 -10.62 -4.54 0.00
N GLY A 19 -11.92 -4.75 0.31
CA GLY A 19 -12.94 -5.01 -0.70
C GLY A 19 -13.21 -3.77 -1.53
N TYR A 20 -13.44 -2.64 -0.86
CA TYR A 20 -13.54 -1.32 -1.49
C TYR A 20 -12.32 -0.98 -2.33
N ALA A 21 -11.11 -1.27 -1.82
CA ALA A 21 -9.87 -1.02 -2.57
C ALA A 21 -9.83 -1.81 -3.89
N ALA A 22 -10.24 -3.08 -3.87
CA ALA A 22 -10.28 -3.93 -5.06
C ALA A 22 -11.33 -3.47 -6.09
N GLU A 23 -12.51 -3.05 -5.63
CA GLU A 23 -13.56 -2.49 -6.48
C GLU A 23 -13.09 -1.20 -7.16
N LEU A 24 -12.51 -0.28 -6.38
CA LEU A 24 -11.99 0.98 -6.90
C LEU A 24 -10.89 0.78 -7.94
N LEU A 25 -9.95 -0.14 -7.70
CA LEU A 25 -8.93 -0.48 -8.70
C LEU A 25 -9.55 -1.07 -9.97
N THR A 26 -10.58 -1.90 -9.84
CA THR A 26 -11.26 -2.50 -10.99
C THR A 26 -11.94 -1.43 -11.84
N GLU A 27 -12.60 -0.47 -11.20
CA GLU A 27 -13.27 0.63 -11.88
C GLU A 27 -12.28 1.55 -12.59
N VAL A 28 -11.24 2.01 -11.89
CA VAL A 28 -10.20 2.89 -12.45
C VAL A 28 -9.44 2.20 -13.60
N ARG A 29 -9.24 0.89 -13.55
CA ARG A 29 -8.65 0.13 -14.66
C ARG A 29 -9.55 0.03 -15.90
N ARG A 30 -10.88 0.09 -15.72
CA ARG A 30 -11.85 -0.02 -16.83
C ARG A 30 -12.07 1.33 -17.50
N ASN A 31 -12.26 2.38 -16.70
CA ASN A 31 -12.81 3.65 -17.17
C ASN A 31 -11.95 4.88 -16.79
N GLY A 32 -10.93 4.72 -15.95
CA GLY A 32 -10.10 5.82 -15.47
C GLY A 32 -8.95 6.19 -16.40
N GLU A 33 -8.32 7.33 -16.12
CA GLU A 33 -7.12 7.77 -16.83
C GLU A 33 -5.84 7.20 -16.22
N SER A 34 -4.77 7.14 -17.02
CA SER A 34 -3.46 6.61 -16.59
C SER A 34 -2.91 7.31 -15.33
N ALA A 35 -3.19 8.61 -15.16
CA ALA A 35 -2.77 9.36 -13.98
C ALA A 35 -3.49 8.91 -12.70
N GLU A 36 -4.80 8.64 -12.79
CA GLU A 36 -5.60 8.15 -11.68
C GLU A 36 -5.18 6.73 -11.28
N LEU A 37 -4.97 5.86 -12.27
CA LEU A 37 -4.46 4.51 -12.02
C LEU A 37 -3.10 4.55 -11.30
N ALA A 38 -2.19 5.44 -11.70
CA ALA A 38 -0.89 5.59 -11.04
C ALA A 38 -1.02 6.05 -9.57
N ILE A 39 -2.01 6.89 -9.27
CA ILE A 39 -2.31 7.32 -7.89
C ILE A 39 -2.82 6.14 -7.06
N ILE A 40 -3.83 5.42 -7.56
CA ILE A 40 -4.40 4.26 -6.85
C ILE A 40 -3.34 3.18 -6.58
N LEU A 41 -2.49 2.88 -7.57
CA LEU A 41 -1.41 1.91 -7.40
C LEU A 41 -0.39 2.34 -6.34
N ARG A 42 -0.05 3.64 -6.26
CA ARG A 42 0.83 4.16 -5.20
C ARG A 42 0.21 4.02 -3.83
N GLN A 43 -1.07 4.35 -3.69
CA GLN A 43 -1.82 4.22 -2.44
C GLN A 43 -1.97 2.76 -2.00
N MET A 44 -2.18 1.83 -2.94
CA MET A 44 -2.17 0.39 -2.68
C MET A 44 -0.79 -0.14 -2.28
N ALA A 45 0.28 0.29 -2.94
CA ALA A 45 1.63 -0.07 -2.56
C ALA A 45 1.96 0.44 -1.14
N GLN A 46 1.46 1.62 -0.77
CA GLN A 46 1.60 2.12 0.59
C GLN A 46 0.75 1.32 1.59
N ALA A 47 -0.46 0.90 1.21
CA ALA A 47 -1.36 0.11 2.05
C ALA A 47 -0.82 -1.31 2.31
N PHE A 48 -0.37 -2.01 1.26
CA PHE A 48 -0.10 -3.45 1.30
C PHE A 48 1.35 -3.83 0.94
N GLY A 49 2.17 -2.90 0.46
CA GLY A 49 3.55 -3.16 0.03
C GLY A 49 4.60 -3.05 1.16
N ARG A 50 4.19 -2.91 2.42
CA ARG A 50 5.08 -2.79 3.58
C ARG A 50 5.21 -4.10 4.37
N ASP A 51 5.47 -5.22 3.71
CA ASP A 51 5.79 -6.47 4.38
C ASP A 51 6.91 -7.21 3.64
N GLU A 52 8.12 -6.64 3.54
CA GLU A 52 9.33 -7.47 3.37
C GLU A 52 10.70 -6.78 3.57
N TRP A 53 10.80 -5.48 3.85
CA TRP A 53 12.16 -4.91 3.96
C TRP A 53 12.81 -5.12 5.34
N TRP A 54 12.04 -5.24 6.42
CA TRP A 54 12.62 -5.43 7.76
C TRP A 54 12.78 -6.90 8.17
N SER A 55 12.11 -7.85 7.50
CA SER A 55 12.19 -9.26 7.89
C SER A 55 13.44 -9.99 7.39
N LEU A 56 14.13 -9.46 6.37
CA LEU A 56 15.42 -10.02 5.90
C LEU A 56 16.57 -9.67 6.85
N VAL A 57 16.57 -8.48 7.44
CA VAL A 57 17.60 -8.05 8.40
C VAL A 57 17.39 -8.72 9.76
N ASP A 58 16.14 -8.98 10.16
CA ASP A 58 15.82 -9.73 11.37
C ASP A 58 16.14 -11.23 11.26
N ALA A 59 16.08 -11.81 10.05
CA ALA A 59 16.44 -13.20 9.80
C ALA A 59 17.95 -13.45 9.97
N GLU A 60 18.81 -12.54 9.51
CA GLU A 60 20.27 -12.64 9.70
C GLU A 60 20.67 -12.58 11.18
N ARG A 61 19.95 -11.81 12.00
CA ARG A 61 20.23 -11.69 13.44
C ARG A 61 19.89 -12.95 14.24
N LYS A 62 19.05 -13.83 13.71
CA LYS A 62 18.62 -15.08 14.35
C LYS A 62 19.57 -16.24 14.08
N LEU A 63 20.35 -16.19 13.00
CA LEU A 63 21.33 -17.22 12.62
C LEU A 63 22.72 -17.03 13.27
N LEU A 64 22.98 -15.87 13.87
CA LEU A 64 24.26 -15.54 14.52
C LEU A 64 24.32 -15.93 16.02
N ILE A 65 23.30 -16.61 16.55
CA ILE A 65 23.19 -16.94 17.99
C ILE A 65 22.87 -18.42 18.25
N THR A 66 23.09 -19.32 17.28
CA THR A 66 23.05 -20.78 17.44
C THR A 66 24.39 -21.35 16.96
#